data_AF-A0ABD4W4I0-F1
#
_entry.id   AF-A0ABD4W4I0-F1
#
_cell.length_a   1.000
_cell.length_b   1.000
_cell.length_c   1.000
_cell.angle_alpha   90.00
_cell.angle_beta   90.00
_cell.angle_gamma   90.00
#
_symmetry.space_group_name_H-M   'P 1'
#
loop_
_entity.id
_entity.type
_entity.pdbx_description
1 polymer ?
#
loop_
_entity_poly.entity_id
_entity_poly.type
_entity_poly.pdbx_seq_one_letter_code
_entity_poly.pdbx_strand_id
1 'polypeptide(L)'
;QDINFFQAFDETPWFRDVAVWVHQAKTKEALPVLMDTAIRQAYAKKGPAVLVIPKDFGWQEIEDNYRVSASNHVADNYAAPTAE
;
A
#
# COMPACT_ATOMS: atom_id res chain seq x y z
N GLN A 1 -0.58 11.43 -17.24
CA GLN A 1 -1.95 11.14 -16.77
C GLN A 1 -2.84 11.38 -17.96
N ASP A 2 -3.13 10.31 -18.69
CA ASP A 2 -3.93 10.35 -19.91
C ASP A 2 -5.42 10.45 -19.56
N ILE A 3 -5.85 11.69 -19.29
CA ILE A 3 -7.24 12.06 -18.96
C ILE A 3 -8.22 11.93 -20.16
N ASN A 4 -7.83 11.23 -21.23
CA ASN A 4 -8.56 11.15 -22.50
C ASN A 4 -8.98 9.71 -22.84
N PHE A 5 -9.43 8.94 -21.85
CA PHE A 5 -10.05 7.63 -22.06
C PHE A 5 -11.45 7.60 -21.44
N PHE A 6 -12.36 6.80 -22.01
CA PHE A 6 -13.72 6.67 -21.47
C PHE A 6 -13.68 6.18 -20.02
N GLN A 7 -14.31 6.92 -19.11
CA GLN A 7 -14.28 6.70 -17.65
C GLN A 7 -12.88 6.80 -16.99
N ALA A 8 -11.90 7.42 -17.64
CA ALA A 8 -10.62 7.73 -17.00
C ALA A 8 -10.73 9.05 -16.22
N PHE A 9 -10.82 8.97 -14.91
CA PHE A 9 -10.73 10.12 -14.02
C PHE A 9 -9.80 9.83 -12.84
N ASP A 10 -9.33 10.87 -12.17
CA ASP A 10 -8.56 10.70 -10.94
C ASP A 10 -9.51 10.29 -9.81
N GLU A 11 -9.38 9.04 -9.37
CA GLU A 11 -10.15 8.46 -8.27
C GLU A 11 -9.59 8.87 -6.90
N THR A 12 -8.34 9.32 -6.83
CA THR A 12 -7.63 9.72 -5.61
C THR A 12 -8.37 10.77 -4.77
N PRO A 13 -8.88 11.89 -5.34
CA PRO A 13 -9.55 12.93 -4.55
C PRO A 13 -10.85 12.46 -3.88
N TRP A 14 -11.51 11.42 -4.39
CA TRP A 14 -12.75 10.90 -3.80
C TRP A 14 -12.53 10.18 -2.48
N PHE A 15 -11.40 9.48 -2.35
CA PHE A 15 -11.10 8.67 -1.16
C PHE A 15 -10.25 9.40 -0.13
N ARG A 16 -9.76 10.60 -0.45
CA ARG A 16 -8.81 11.34 0.40
C ARG A 16 -9.38 11.72 1.77
N ASP A 17 -10.69 11.93 1.87
CA ASP A 17 -11.35 12.34 3.12
C ASP A 17 -11.60 11.15 4.06
N VAL A 18 -11.90 9.98 3.51
CA VAL A 18 -12.29 8.79 4.29
C VAL A 18 -11.09 7.89 4.58
N ALA A 19 -10.14 7.81 3.64
CA ALA A 19 -9.04 6.88 3.73
C ALA A 19 -7.84 7.50 4.45
N VAL A 20 -7.27 6.68 5.32
CA VAL A 20 -6.02 6.95 6.03
C VAL A 20 -4.83 7.04 5.07
N TRP A 21 -4.92 6.33 3.95
CA TRP A 21 -3.90 6.26 2.92
C TRP A 21 -4.55 6.03 1.57
N VAL A 22 -4.21 6.85 0.57
CA VAL A 22 -4.66 6.69 -0.82
C VAL A 22 -3.48 6.87 -1.75
N HIS A 23 -3.14 5.85 -2.53
CA HIS A 23 -2.14 5.94 -3.60
C HIS A 23 -2.60 5.23 -4.86
N GLN A 24 -2.11 5.68 -6.00
CA GLN A 24 -2.29 5.04 -7.30
C GLN A 24 -1.01 4.29 -7.69
N ALA A 25 -1.15 3.03 -8.07
CA ALA A 25 -0.03 2.24 -8.60
C ALA A 25 0.41 2.81 -9.96
N LYS A 26 1.71 3.09 -10.09
CA LYS A 26 2.32 3.65 -11.31
C LYS A 26 3.11 2.62 -12.12
N THR A 27 3.57 1.55 -11.48
CA THR A 27 4.35 0.47 -12.11
C THR A 27 3.88 -0.87 -11.56
N LYS A 28 4.02 -1.94 -12.36
CA LYS A 28 3.63 -3.30 -11.99
C LYS A 28 4.48 -3.85 -10.85
N GLU A 29 5.78 -3.54 -10.82
CA GLU A 29 6.72 -4.00 -9.81
C GLU A 29 6.48 -3.35 -8.44
N ALA A 30 5.88 -2.16 -8.42
CA ALA A 30 5.57 -1.45 -7.18
C ALA A 30 4.29 -1.99 -6.50
N LEU A 31 3.46 -2.79 -7.18
CA LEU A 31 2.19 -3.28 -6.64
C LEU A 31 2.37 -4.07 -5.32
N PRO A 32 3.27 -5.06 -5.22
CA PRO A 32 3.44 -5.82 -3.98
C PRO A 32 3.89 -4.94 -2.80
N VAL A 33 4.80 -3.98 -3.05
CA VAL A 33 5.33 -3.07 -2.03
C VAL A 33 4.26 -2.07 -1.56
N LEU A 34 3.48 -1.53 -2.50
CA LEU A 34 2.39 -0.61 -2.19
C LEU A 34 1.26 -1.32 -1.43
N MET A 35 0.97 -2.58 -1.76
CA MET A 35 -0.02 -3.40 -1.06
C MET A 35 0.37 -3.64 0.40
N ASP A 36 1.61 -4.04 0.65
CA ASP A 36 2.12 -4.21 2.02
C ASP A 36 2.10 -2.88 2.81
N THR A 37 2.47 -1.79 2.16
CA THR A 37 2.38 -0.45 2.78
C THR A 37 0.93 -0.10 3.12
N ALA A 38 -0.03 -0.38 2.25
CA ALA A 38 -1.44 -0.13 2.50
C ALA A 38 -1.94 -0.94 3.72
N ILE A 39 -1.60 -2.22 3.80
CA ILE A 39 -1.97 -3.10 4.92
C ILE A 39 -1.39 -2.57 6.23
N ARG A 40 -0.10 -2.22 6.24
CA ARG A 40 0.56 -1.64 7.42
C ARG A 40 -0.08 -0.35 7.87
N GLN A 41 -0.40 0.56 6.94
CA GLN A 41 -1.08 1.82 7.28
C GLN A 41 -2.48 1.58 7.83
N ALA A 42 -3.23 0.62 7.27
CA ALA A 42 -4.55 0.24 7.76
C ALA A 42 -4.51 -0.28 9.20
N TYR A 43 -3.56 -1.18 9.52
CA TYR A 43 -3.38 -1.67 10.88
C TYR A 43 -2.86 -0.60 11.85
N ALA A 44 -1.86 0.19 11.45
CA ALA A 44 -1.23 1.17 12.33
C ALA A 44 -2.20 2.30 12.74
N LYS A 45 -3.04 2.74 11.82
CA LYS A 45 -3.95 3.88 12.03
C LYS A 45 -5.42 3.48 12.18
N LYS A 46 -5.71 2.16 12.21
CA LYS A 46 -7.04 1.57 12.42
C LYS A 46 -8.12 2.18 11.52
N GLY A 47 -7.83 2.30 10.24
CA GLY A 47 -8.78 2.87 9.28
C GLY A 47 -8.56 2.37 7.85
N PRO A 48 -9.44 2.76 6.92
CA PRO A 48 -9.41 2.26 5.56
C PRO A 48 -8.18 2.80 4.80
N ALA A 49 -7.49 1.90 4.10
CA ALA A 49 -6.44 2.24 3.14
C ALA A 49 -6.91 1.85 1.73
N VAL A 50 -6.76 2.76 0.77
CA VAL A 50 -7.23 2.58 -0.61
C VAL A 50 -6.03 2.57 -1.56
N LEU A 51 -5.93 1.52 -2.36
CA LEU A 51 -4.94 1.40 -3.43
C LEU A 51 -5.68 1.36 -4.77
N VAL A 52 -5.42 2.35 -5.63
CA VAL A 52 -6.00 2.41 -6.98
C VAL A 52 -5.09 1.65 -7.94
N ILE A 53 -5.64 0.64 -8.60
CA ILE A 53 -4.91 -0.25 -9.52
C ILE A 53 -5.44 -0.06 -10.94
N PRO A 54 -4.63 0.45 -11.87
CA PRO A 54 -4.97 0.48 -13.29
C PRO A 54 -5.25 -0.93 -13.83
N LYS A 55 -6.27 -1.06 -14.69
CA LYS A 55 -6.67 -2.32 -15.33
C LYS A 55 -5.50 -3.07 -15.97
N ASP A 56 -4.58 -2.36 -16.60
CA ASP A 56 -3.46 -2.95 -17.34
C ASP A 56 -2.50 -3.75 -16.44
N PHE A 57 -2.44 -3.45 -15.14
CA PHE A 57 -1.56 -4.17 -14.21
C PHE A 57 -2.19 -5.44 -13.63
N GLY A 58 -3.49 -5.69 -13.85
CA GLY A 58 -4.17 -6.89 -13.35
C GLY A 58 -3.76 -8.19 -14.05
N TRP A 59 -3.21 -8.10 -15.27
CA TRP A 59 -2.83 -9.26 -16.10
C TRP A 59 -1.33 -9.31 -16.44
N GLN A 60 -0.53 -8.40 -15.90
CA GLN A 60 0.90 -8.39 -16.18
C GLN A 60 1.61 -9.36 -15.25
N GLU A 61 2.39 -10.26 -15.84
CA GLU A 61 3.30 -11.11 -15.09
C GLU A 61 4.41 -10.24 -14.46
N ILE A 62 4.62 -10.52 -13.17
CA ILE A 62 5.69 -9.95 -12.35
C ILE A 62 6.58 -11.09 -11.90
N GLU A 63 7.88 -10.85 -11.85
CA GLU A 63 8.82 -11.81 -11.26
C GLU A 63 8.55 -11.90 -9.76
N ASP A 64 8.44 -13.12 -9.23
CA ASP A 64 8.22 -13.39 -7.80
C ASP A 64 9.51 -13.21 -6.99
N ASN A 65 9.98 -11.97 -6.91
CA ASN A 65 11.11 -11.56 -6.06
C ASN A 65 10.63 -10.73 -4.85
N TYR A 66 9.32 -10.74 -4.58
CA TYR A 66 8.78 -9.96 -3.48
C TYR A 66 9.09 -10.63 -2.14
N ARG A 67 9.79 -9.91 -1.27
CA ARG A 67 10.05 -10.35 0.10
C ARG A 67 9.04 -9.70 1.03
N VAL A 68 8.19 -10.52 1.62
CA VAL A 68 7.21 -10.09 2.63
C VAL A 68 7.94 -9.40 3.76
N SER A 69 7.53 -8.18 4.07
CA SER A 69 8.16 -7.38 5.12
C SER A 69 7.64 -7.77 6.52
N ALA A 70 6.49 -8.47 6.60
CA ALA A 70 5.92 -8.97 7.85
C ALA A 70 6.80 -10.04 8.52
N SER A 71 7.50 -10.87 7.73
CA SER A 71 8.44 -11.85 8.27
C SER A 71 9.72 -11.22 8.85
N ASN A 72 9.98 -9.95 8.55
CA ASN A 72 11.09 -9.17 9.11
C ASN A 72 10.70 -8.42 10.39
N HIS A 73 9.61 -8.81 11.06
CA HIS A 73 9.27 -8.28 12.38
C HIS A 73 10.36 -8.68 13.38
N VAL A 74 11.20 -7.72 13.76
CA VAL A 74 12.19 -7.87 14.83
C VAL A 74 11.42 -7.83 16.15
N ALA A 75 11.53 -8.88 16.95
CA ALA A 75 10.95 -8.89 18.29
C ALA A 75 11.48 -7.70 19.09
N ASP A 76 10.58 -7.02 19.79
CA ASP A 76 10.87 -5.85 20.61
C ASP A 76 12.03 -6.12 21.59
N ASN A 77 13.19 -5.52 21.33
CA ASN A 77 14.35 -5.57 22.23
C ASN A 77 14.37 -4.35 23.15
N TYR A 78 13.31 -4.17 23.93
CA TYR A 78 13.30 -3.14 24.98
C TYR A 78 14.11 -3.66 26.17
N ALA A 79 15.10 -2.87 26.61
CA ALA A 79 15.78 -3.12 27.88
C ALA A 79 14.73 -3.13 29.01
N ALA A 80 14.74 -4.16 29.85
CA ALA A 80 13.86 -4.21 31.01
C ALA A 80 14.04 -2.92 31.84
N PRO A 81 12.95 -2.32 32.33
CA PRO A 81 13.05 -1.12 33.15
C PRO A 81 13.89 -1.46 34.39
N THR A 82 14.97 -0.71 34.60
CA THR A 82 15.81 -0.83 35.79
C THR A 82 14.93 -0.53 37.00
N ALA A 83 14.77 -1.50 37.91
CA ALA A 83 14.14 -1.24 39.19
C ALA A 83 15.06 -0.32 40.02
N GLU A 84 14.58 0.87 40.38
CA GLU A 84 15.15 1.69 41.45
C GLU A 84 14.78 1.11 42.83
#